data_AF-A0A7Y3L9R4-F1
#
_entry.id   AF-A0A7Y3L9R4-F1
#
_cell.length_a   1.000
_cell.length_b   1.000
_cell.length_c   1.000
_cell.angle_alpha   90.00
_cell.angle_beta   90.00
_cell.angle_gamma   90.00
#
_symmetry.space_group_name_H-M   'P 1'
#
loop_
_entity.id
_entity.type
_entity.pdbx_description
1 polymer ?
#
loop_
_entity_poly.entity_id
_entity_poly.type
_entity_poly.pdbx_seq_one_letter_code
_entity_poly.pdbx_strand_id
1 'polypeptide(L)'
;MTVAVLTKQSRRQTLAGSDGARAVATVSVTEAAKLCGVSDDTIRRRLHAEVLEGAFQDGPTDAAPWRIPVSSLVAVGLCEPEVLDELDLRLNPNVARLSNQLVDLRAELLAERTSREAAERAASAAMDEVGHLRKTVDSLLNIAGNASEGRTN
;
A
#
# COMPACT_ATOMS: atom_id res chain seq x y z
N MET A 1 -29.08 -32.64 -29.83
CA MET A 1 -28.17 -31.66 -30.46
C MET A 1 -27.63 -30.79 -29.35
N THR A 2 -26.36 -30.94 -29.05
CA THR A 2 -25.66 -30.36 -27.89
C THR A 2 -24.60 -29.39 -28.41
N VAL A 3 -24.12 -28.48 -27.53
CA VAL A 3 -22.96 -27.57 -27.65
C VAL A 3 -23.37 -26.17 -28.17
N ALA A 4 -23.01 -25.01 -27.57
CA ALA A 4 -21.85 -24.69 -26.72
C ALA A 4 -22.17 -23.67 -25.61
N VAL A 5 -21.59 -23.94 -24.43
CA VAL A 5 -21.33 -23.00 -23.35
C VAL A 5 -20.26 -22.01 -23.83
N LEU A 6 -20.57 -20.70 -23.89
CA LEU A 6 -19.56 -19.67 -24.15
C LEU A 6 -18.99 -19.15 -22.82
N THR A 7 -17.91 -19.79 -22.42
CA THR A 7 -16.99 -19.39 -21.37
C THR A 7 -16.27 -18.10 -21.80
N LYS A 8 -16.58 -16.95 -21.20
CA LYS A 8 -15.70 -15.76 -21.20
C LYS A 8 -14.93 -15.77 -19.86
N GLN A 9 -14.00 -16.71 -19.72
CA GLN A 9 -12.56 -16.44 -19.90
C GLN A 9 -12.08 -15.27 -19.03
N SER A 10 -12.00 -15.57 -17.73
CA SER A 10 -11.06 -14.99 -16.79
C SER A 10 -9.68 -14.88 -17.43
N ARG A 11 -9.28 -13.66 -17.80
CA ARG A 11 -7.92 -13.35 -18.24
C ARG A 11 -7.30 -12.41 -17.22
N ARG A 12 -6.50 -13.04 -16.36
CA ARG A 12 -5.39 -12.46 -15.59
C ARG A 12 -4.80 -11.22 -16.27
N GLN A 13 -4.72 -10.12 -15.54
CA GLN A 13 -3.60 -9.20 -15.64
C GLN A 13 -3.00 -9.01 -14.25
N THR A 14 -2.16 -9.97 -13.87
CA THR A 14 -0.98 -9.70 -13.04
C THR A 14 0.02 -8.96 -13.92
N LEU A 15 0.11 -7.65 -13.75
CA LEU A 15 1.28 -6.83 -14.09
C LEU A 15 1.61 -5.96 -12.87
N ALA A 16 1.92 -6.62 -11.76
CA ALA A 16 2.78 -6.05 -10.73
C ALA A 16 4.22 -6.35 -11.15
N GLY A 17 4.82 -5.44 -11.93
CA GLY A 17 6.19 -5.60 -12.43
C GLY A 17 6.54 -4.62 -13.52
N SER A 18 7.11 -3.47 -13.12
CA SER A 18 7.97 -2.56 -13.89
C SER A 18 7.49 -2.11 -15.27
N ASP A 19 6.77 -1.00 -15.32
CA ASP A 19 7.11 0.09 -16.24
C ASP A 19 6.44 1.37 -15.76
N GLY A 20 6.92 2.54 -16.18
CA GLY A 20 6.43 3.85 -15.76
C GLY A 20 4.99 4.16 -16.20
N ALA A 21 4.01 3.39 -15.72
CA ALA A 21 2.59 3.69 -15.83
C ALA A 21 2.32 4.94 -15.00
N ARG A 22 2.42 6.10 -15.65
CA ARG A 22 1.74 7.33 -15.20
C ARG A 22 0.39 6.89 -14.64
N ALA A 23 0.14 7.15 -13.37
CA ALA A 23 -1.16 6.91 -12.76
C ALA A 23 -2.20 7.62 -13.63
N VAL A 24 -2.91 6.87 -14.47
CA VAL A 24 -3.86 7.45 -15.41
C VAL A 24 -5.01 7.96 -14.57
N ALA A 25 -5.27 9.27 -14.63
CA ALA A 25 -6.38 9.87 -13.91
C ALA A 25 -7.69 9.20 -14.34
N THR A 26 -8.33 8.50 -13.41
CA THR A 26 -9.64 7.86 -13.63
C THR A 26 -10.71 8.55 -12.82
N VAL A 27 -11.88 8.72 -13.41
CA VAL A 27 -13.05 9.34 -12.79
C VAL A 27 -14.24 8.37 -12.79
N SER A 28 -15.16 8.57 -11.85
CA SER A 28 -16.45 7.85 -11.87
C SER A 28 -17.36 8.35 -12.98
N VAL A 29 -18.45 7.62 -13.24
CA VAL A 29 -19.48 8.01 -14.23
C VAL A 29 -20.06 9.40 -13.93
N THR A 30 -20.38 9.67 -12.67
CA THR A 30 -20.99 10.93 -12.24
C THR A 30 -20.00 12.10 -12.31
N GLU A 31 -18.73 11.85 -12.03
CA GLU A 31 -17.67 12.84 -12.20
C GLU A 31 -17.40 13.11 -13.68
N ALA A 32 -17.35 12.08 -14.53
CA ALA A 32 -17.21 12.21 -15.97
C ALA A 32 -18.34 13.03 -16.59
N ALA A 33 -19.58 12.79 -16.18
CA ALA A 33 -20.75 13.54 -16.62
C ALA A 33 -20.62 15.03 -16.27
N LYS A 34 -20.22 15.35 -15.04
CA LYS A 34 -19.98 16.73 -14.59
C LYS A 34 -18.83 17.39 -15.34
N LEU A 35 -17.72 16.69 -15.54
CA LEU A 35 -16.54 17.20 -16.23
C LEU A 35 -16.82 17.52 -17.70
N CYS A 36 -17.58 16.66 -18.38
CA CYS A 36 -17.87 16.80 -19.79
C CYS A 36 -19.18 17.56 -20.08
N GLY A 37 -19.91 18.03 -19.05
CA GLY A 37 -21.18 18.72 -19.22
C GLY A 37 -22.29 17.86 -19.87
N VAL A 38 -22.23 16.54 -19.71
CA VAL A 38 -23.20 15.59 -20.27
C VAL A 38 -23.97 14.86 -19.18
N SER A 39 -25.02 14.11 -19.55
CA SER A 39 -25.76 13.28 -18.59
C SER A 39 -25.02 11.99 -18.23
N ASP A 40 -25.24 11.48 -17.02
CA ASP A 40 -24.74 10.16 -16.59
C ASP A 40 -25.14 9.05 -17.57
N ASP A 41 -26.36 9.13 -18.12
CA ASP A 41 -26.87 8.16 -19.10
C ASP A 41 -26.07 8.18 -20.41
N THR A 42 -25.61 9.36 -20.83
CA THR A 42 -24.72 9.49 -22.00
C THR A 42 -23.40 8.76 -21.78
N ILE A 43 -22.82 8.91 -20.58
CA ILE A 43 -21.58 8.22 -20.20
C ILE A 43 -21.80 6.70 -20.14
N ARG A 44 -22.87 6.23 -19.49
CA ARG A 44 -23.20 4.79 -19.43
C ARG A 44 -23.46 4.18 -20.81
N ARG A 45 -24.16 4.89 -21.69
CA ARG A 45 -24.38 4.45 -23.06
C ARG A 45 -23.06 4.29 -23.82
N ARG A 46 -22.10 5.20 -23.61
CA ARG A 46 -20.76 5.12 -24.23
C ARG A 46 -19.89 4.00 -23.64
N LEU A 47 -20.05 3.71 -22.35
CA LEU A 47 -19.45 2.53 -21.71
C LEU A 47 -19.99 1.23 -22.33
N HIS A 48 -21.32 1.10 -22.45
CA HIS A 48 -21.95 -0.08 -23.04
C HIS A 48 -21.66 -0.24 -24.54
N ALA A 49 -21.37 0.85 -25.23
CA ALA A 49 -20.93 0.82 -26.63
C ALA A 49 -19.44 0.46 -26.79
N GLU A 50 -18.71 0.22 -25.69
CA GLU A 50 -17.27 -0.10 -25.66
C GLU A 50 -16.38 0.96 -26.35
N VAL A 51 -16.86 2.21 -26.40
CA VAL A 51 -16.15 3.33 -27.05
C VAL A 51 -15.13 3.99 -26.10
N LEU A 52 -15.31 3.81 -24.79
CA LEU A 52 -14.41 4.34 -23.76
C LEU A 52 -13.32 3.30 -23.42
N GLU A 53 -12.21 3.38 -24.14
CA GLU A 53 -11.09 2.46 -23.98
C GLU A 53 -10.49 2.54 -22.55
N GLY A 54 -10.14 1.40 -21.96
CA GLY A 54 -9.52 1.35 -20.63
C GLY A 54 -10.46 1.63 -19.45
N ALA A 55 -11.78 1.77 -19.67
CA ALA A 55 -12.74 1.80 -18.59
C ALA A 55 -12.88 0.43 -17.90
N PHE A 56 -12.97 0.40 -16.58
CA PHE A 56 -13.05 -0.82 -15.78
C PHE A 56 -13.97 -0.65 -14.57
N GLN A 57 -14.38 -1.75 -13.95
CA GLN A 57 -15.14 -1.74 -12.70
C GLN A 57 -14.20 -1.89 -11.50
N ASP A 58 -14.32 -1.01 -10.52
CA ASP A 58 -13.49 -0.95 -9.31
C ASP A 58 -14.02 -1.91 -8.24
N GLY A 59 -13.92 -3.20 -8.54
CA GLY A 59 -14.32 -4.26 -7.61
C GLY A 59 -14.64 -5.60 -8.30
N PRO A 60 -14.77 -6.68 -7.51
CA PRO A 60 -14.97 -8.04 -8.01
C PRO A 60 -16.43 -8.36 -8.41
N THR A 61 -17.34 -7.40 -8.25
CA THR A 61 -18.78 -7.60 -8.45
C THR A 61 -19.25 -6.80 -9.65
N ASP A 62 -20.21 -7.31 -10.40
CA ASP A 62 -20.82 -6.60 -11.54
C ASP A 62 -21.51 -5.27 -11.15
N ALA A 63 -21.75 -5.08 -9.84
CA ALA A 63 -22.27 -3.85 -9.24
C ALA A 63 -21.18 -2.86 -8.81
N ALA A 64 -19.89 -3.17 -9.05
CA ALA A 64 -18.79 -2.29 -8.70
C ALA A 64 -18.81 -1.00 -9.53
N PRO A 65 -18.40 0.14 -8.94
CA PRO A 65 -18.46 1.41 -9.62
C PRO A 65 -17.49 1.45 -10.82
N TRP A 66 -17.95 1.99 -11.94
CA TRP A 66 -17.12 2.18 -13.11
C TRP A 66 -16.09 3.29 -12.90
N ARG A 67 -14.87 3.04 -13.39
CA ARG A 67 -13.74 3.97 -13.49
C ARG A 67 -13.41 4.18 -14.95
N ILE A 68 -13.34 5.45 -15.35
CA ILE A 68 -13.14 5.87 -16.75
C ILE A 68 -11.87 6.71 -16.81
N PRO A 69 -10.88 6.35 -17.64
CA PRO A 69 -9.73 7.21 -17.90
C PRO A 69 -10.17 8.55 -18.51
N VAL A 70 -9.67 9.66 -17.97
CA VAL A 70 -10.01 11.01 -18.48
C VAL A 70 -9.51 11.18 -19.92
N SER A 71 -8.36 10.57 -20.26
CA SER A 71 -7.85 10.51 -21.63
C SER A 71 -8.84 9.90 -22.61
N SER A 72 -9.60 8.90 -22.18
CA SER A 72 -10.59 8.23 -23.04
C SER A 72 -11.81 9.12 -23.27
N LEU A 73 -12.20 9.94 -22.29
CA LEU A 73 -13.28 10.94 -22.48
C LEU A 73 -12.90 12.00 -23.52
N VAL A 74 -11.64 12.45 -23.50
CA VAL A 74 -11.12 13.39 -24.50
C VAL A 74 -10.98 12.73 -25.87
N ALA A 75 -10.46 11.50 -25.93
CA ALA A 75 -10.28 10.76 -27.18
C ALA A 75 -11.59 10.56 -27.96
N VAL A 76 -12.72 10.40 -27.25
CA VAL A 76 -14.04 10.22 -27.87
C VAL A 76 -14.80 11.54 -28.10
N GLY A 77 -14.13 12.67 -27.85
CA GLY A 77 -14.66 14.03 -28.02
C GLY A 77 -15.78 14.39 -27.05
N LEU A 78 -15.84 13.76 -25.87
CA LEU A 78 -16.83 14.11 -24.84
C LEU A 78 -16.36 15.27 -23.96
N CYS A 79 -15.05 15.38 -23.75
CA CYS A 79 -14.45 16.45 -22.96
C CYS A 79 -13.42 17.22 -23.80
N GLU A 80 -13.32 18.52 -23.55
CA GLU A 80 -12.25 19.35 -24.13
C GLU A 80 -10.91 19.05 -23.45
N PRO A 81 -9.78 19.16 -24.18
CA PRO A 81 -8.46 18.86 -23.63
C PRO A 81 -8.03 19.82 -22.51
N GLU A 82 -8.61 21.01 -22.42
CA GLU A 82 -8.34 22.00 -21.35
C GLU A 82 -8.74 21.47 -19.97
N VAL A 83 -9.73 20.57 -19.91
CA VAL A 83 -10.16 19.90 -18.67
C VAL A 83 -9.09 18.94 -18.15
N LEU A 84 -8.25 18.39 -19.06
CA LEU A 84 -7.15 17.50 -18.69
C LEU A 84 -6.08 18.28 -17.90
N ASP A 85 -5.76 19.48 -18.36
CA ASP A 85 -4.79 20.36 -17.70
C ASP A 85 -5.26 20.75 -16.29
N GLU A 86 -6.55 21.06 -16.12
CA GLU A 86 -7.12 21.38 -14.80
C GLU A 86 -7.11 20.18 -13.84
N LEU A 87 -7.41 18.98 -14.33
CA LEU A 87 -7.36 17.76 -13.52
C LEU A 87 -5.93 17.39 -13.14
N ASP A 88 -4.99 17.53 -14.07
CA ASP A 88 -3.57 17.32 -13.82
C ASP A 88 -3.06 18.30 -12.76
N LEU A 89 -3.46 19.57 -12.82
CA LEU A 89 -3.15 20.58 -11.80
C LEU A 89 -3.73 20.25 -10.42
N ARG A 90 -4.86 19.57 -10.33
CA ARG A 90 -5.49 19.16 -9.05
C ARG A 90 -4.89 17.88 -8.47
N LEU A 91 -4.50 16.94 -9.31
CA LEU A 91 -3.93 15.66 -8.89
C LEU A 91 -2.45 15.79 -8.52
N ASN A 92 -1.68 16.59 -9.26
CA ASN A 92 -0.24 16.77 -9.04
C ASN A 92 0.16 17.24 -7.62
N PRO A 93 -0.46 18.27 -7.01
CA PRO A 93 -0.11 18.69 -5.65
C PRO A 93 -0.49 17.65 -4.60
N ASN A 94 -1.56 16.87 -4.83
CA ASN A 94 -1.94 15.79 -3.93
C ASN A 94 -1.00 14.60 -4.03
N VAL A 95 -0.54 14.24 -5.23
CA VAL A 95 0.48 13.19 -5.43
C VAL A 95 1.77 13.60 -4.73
N ALA A 96 2.25 14.83 -4.93
CA ALA A 96 3.45 15.32 -4.25
C ALA A 96 3.31 15.29 -2.72
N ARG A 97 2.16 15.75 -2.19
CA ARG A 97 1.88 15.70 -0.75
C ARG A 97 1.86 14.27 -0.20
N LEU A 98 1.15 13.36 -0.88
CA LEU A 98 1.05 11.96 -0.45
C LEU A 98 2.39 11.23 -0.56
N SER A 99 3.19 11.54 -1.58
CA SER A 99 4.56 11.03 -1.72
C SER A 99 5.46 11.50 -0.58
N ASN A 100 5.39 12.78 -0.18
CA ASN A 100 6.13 13.28 0.97
C ASN A 100 5.70 12.60 2.26
N GLN A 101 4.39 12.45 2.49
CA GLN A 101 3.88 11.72 3.66
C GLN A 101 4.37 10.27 3.72
N LEU A 102 4.46 9.59 2.57
CA LEU A 102 5.02 8.24 2.50
C LEU A 102 6.52 8.19 2.83
N VAL A 103 7.29 9.21 2.42
CA VAL A 103 8.71 9.32 2.78
C VAL A 103 8.85 9.52 4.28
N ASP A 104 8.08 10.43 4.87
CA ASP A 104 8.11 10.73 6.30
C ASP A 104 7.73 9.50 7.14
N LEU A 105 6.62 8.83 6.80
CA LEU A 105 6.17 7.62 7.49
C LEU A 105 7.19 6.47 7.39
N ARG A 106 7.88 6.34 6.26
CA ARG A 106 8.95 5.34 6.10
C ARG A 106 10.15 5.68 6.98
N ALA A 107 10.50 6.96 7.11
CA ALA A 107 11.57 7.42 7.97
C ALA A 107 11.24 7.18 9.46
N GLU A 108 10.01 7.50 9.89
CA GLU A 108 9.53 7.22 11.25
C GLU A 108 9.57 5.72 11.58
N LEU A 109 9.10 4.87 10.67
CA LEU A 109 9.10 3.43 10.86
C LEU A 109 10.52 2.85 10.94
N LEU A 110 11.47 3.38 10.18
CA LEU A 110 12.88 3.00 10.28
C LEU A 110 13.47 3.45 11.63
N ALA A 111 13.21 4.69 12.04
CA ALA A 111 13.68 5.21 13.33
C ALA A 111 13.15 4.36 14.49
N GLU A 112 11.86 4.03 14.49
CA GLU A 112 11.24 3.20 15.53
C GLU A 112 11.84 1.79 15.58
N ARG A 113 12.06 1.15 14.42
CA ARG A 113 12.72 -0.16 14.36
C ARG A 113 14.13 -0.12 14.94
N THR A 114 14.92 0.88 14.56
CA THR A 114 16.28 1.02 15.08
C THR A 114 16.30 1.29 16.59
N SER A 115 15.36 2.09 17.10
CA SER A 115 15.19 2.34 18.53
C SER A 115 14.86 1.06 19.29
N ARG A 116 13.91 0.28 18.76
CA ARG A 116 13.51 -1.01 19.34
C ARG A 116 14.65 -2.03 19.33
N GLU A 117 15.36 -2.16 18.22
CA GLU A 117 16.52 -3.06 18.12
C GLU A 117 17.66 -2.66 19.07
N ALA A 118 17.85 -1.36 19.31
CA ALA A 118 18.80 -0.88 20.31
C ALA A 118 18.35 -1.22 21.74
N ALA A 119 17.06 -1.05 22.05
CA ALA A 119 16.48 -1.39 23.35
C ALA A 119 16.54 -2.91 23.63
N GLU A 120 16.24 -3.75 22.64
CA GLU A 120 16.32 -5.20 22.75
C GLU A 120 17.77 -5.67 22.99
N ARG A 121 18.75 -5.06 22.29
CA ARG A 121 20.17 -5.35 22.55
C ARG A 121 20.61 -4.92 23.95
N ALA A 122 20.18 -3.75 24.41
CA ALA A 122 20.48 -3.28 25.76
C ALA A 122 19.88 -4.19 26.83
N ALA A 123 18.63 -4.64 26.64
CA ALA A 123 17.97 -5.58 27.54
C ALA A 123 18.69 -6.93 27.59
N SER A 124 19.12 -7.46 26.44
CA SER A 124 19.91 -8.71 26.38
C SER A 124 21.22 -8.58 27.13
N ALA A 125 21.96 -7.49 26.90
CA ALA A 125 23.24 -7.25 27.58
C ALA A 125 23.07 -7.14 29.11
N ALA A 126 22.01 -6.48 29.57
CA ALA A 126 21.69 -6.38 31.00
C ALA A 126 21.35 -7.75 31.60
N MET A 127 20.62 -8.62 30.87
CA MET A 127 20.31 -9.98 31.33
C MET A 127 21.59 -10.84 31.46
N ASP A 128 22.51 -10.73 30.50
CA ASP A 128 23.79 -11.44 30.53
C ASP A 128 24.65 -11.00 31.72
N GLU A 129 24.70 -9.69 32.00
CA GLU A 129 25.42 -9.13 33.14
C GLU A 129 24.84 -9.60 34.47
N VAL A 130 23.51 -9.55 34.64
CA VAL A 130 22.84 -10.10 35.83
C VAL A 130 23.14 -11.59 36.00
N GLY A 131 23.16 -12.35 34.90
CA GLY A 131 23.55 -13.76 34.90
C GLY A 131 24.99 -13.99 35.38
N HIS A 132 25.93 -13.15 34.95
CA HIS A 132 27.32 -13.21 35.37
C HIS A 132 27.50 -12.84 36.85
N LEU A 133 26.85 -11.77 37.30
CA LEU A 133 26.87 -11.33 38.70
C LEU A 133 26.28 -12.39 39.63
N ARG A 134 25.20 -13.05 39.23
CA ARG A 134 24.61 -14.14 40.02
C ARG A 134 25.57 -15.33 40.16
N LYS A 135 26.21 -15.75 39.07
CA LYS A 135 27.21 -16.84 39.10
C LYS A 135 28.41 -16.52 39.99
N THR A 136 28.88 -15.28 39.97
CA THR A 136 29.99 -14.84 40.82
C THR A 136 29.60 -14.82 42.29
N VAL A 137 28.41 -14.32 42.63
CA VAL A 137 27.87 -14.39 44.00
C VAL A 137 27.74 -15.84 44.47
N ASP A 138 27.14 -16.72 43.67
CA ASP A 138 27.00 -18.15 44.00
C ASP A 138 28.37 -18.81 44.25
N SER A 139 29.38 -18.47 43.43
CA SER A 139 30.74 -18.96 43.60
C SER A 139 31.40 -18.47 44.89
N LEU A 140 31.23 -17.19 45.22
CA LEU A 140 31.75 -16.61 46.47
C LEU A 140 31.08 -17.23 47.70
N LEU A 141 29.77 -17.47 47.66
CA LEU A 141 29.03 -18.14 48.73
C LEU A 141 29.52 -19.58 48.93
N ASN A 142 29.74 -20.34 47.85
CA ASN A 142 30.28 -21.70 47.94
C ASN A 142 31.70 -21.73 48.54
N ILE A 143 32.57 -20.78 48.18
CA ILE A 143 33.92 -20.67 48.75
C ILE A 143 33.83 -20.37 50.25
N ALA A 144 32.96 -19.44 50.66
CA ALA A 144 32.76 -19.10 52.06
C ALA A 144 32.20 -20.28 52.89
N GLY A 145 31.28 -21.06 52.32
CA GLY A 145 30.75 -22.29 52.93
C GLY A 145 31.85 -23.31 53.19
N ASN A 146 32.62 -23.67 52.16
CA ASN A 146 33.71 -24.65 52.27
C ASN A 146 34.82 -24.19 53.24
N ALA A 147 35.10 -22.88 53.31
CA ALA A 147 36.09 -22.32 54.24
C ALA A 147 35.65 -22.37 55.71
N SER A 148 34.35 -22.49 55.99
CA SER A 148 33.80 -22.63 57.34
C SER A 148 33.82 -24.08 57.83
N GLU A 149 33.59 -25.05 56.93
CA GLU A 149 33.60 -26.49 57.23
C GLU A 149 35.02 -27.06 57.41
N GLY A 150 36.01 -26.53 56.68
CA GLY A 150 37.42 -26.94 56.82
C GLY A 150 38.11 -26.48 58.11
N ARG A 151 37.46 -25.64 58.93
CA ARG A 151 38.04 -25.05 60.16
C ARG A 151 37.64 -25.78 61.44
N THR A 152 36.80 -26.82 61.35
CA THR A 152 36.29 -27.60 62.48
C THR A 152 36.92 -28.99 62.64
N ASN A 153 38.01 -29.30 61.94
CA ASN A 153 38.88 -30.45 62.19
C ASN A 153 40.27 -29.97 62.63
#